data_AF-A0A7R6PUT0-F1
#
_entry.id   AF-A0A7R6PUT0-F1
#
_cell.length_a   1.000
_cell.length_b   1.000
_cell.length_c   1.000
_cell.angle_alpha   90.00
_cell.angle_beta   90.00
_cell.angle_gamma   90.00
#
_symmetry.space_group_name_H-M   'P 1'
#
loop_
_entity.id
_entity.type
_entity.pdbx_description
1 polymer ?
#
loop_
_entity_poly.entity_id
_entity_poly.type
_entity_poly.pdbx_seq_one_letter_code
_entity_poly.pdbx_strand_id
1 'polypeptide(L)'
;MTSLMRRLPWIVLIFGSLTLGLAPFFPQPHLFEKVHMLINGELSRGIDFFDLFLHGLFPFLLILKAVLSLSYYHANKSANKR
;
A
#
# COMPACT_ATOMS: atom_id res chain seq x y z
N MET A 1 6.92 16.08 4.41
CA MET A 1 6.51 14.79 5.02
C MET A 1 5.65 15.06 6.24
N THR A 2 4.44 14.50 6.30
CA THR A 2 3.57 14.60 7.49
C THR A 2 4.23 13.86 8.67
N SER A 3 4.01 14.35 9.89
CA SER A 3 4.60 13.77 11.12
C SER A 3 4.21 12.30 11.33
N LEU A 4 3.00 11.94 10.90
CA LEU A 4 2.45 10.58 11.00
C LEU A 4 3.22 9.57 10.14
N MET A 5 3.48 9.88 8.86
CA MET A 5 4.19 8.97 7.95
C MET A 5 5.64 8.74 8.36
N ARG A 6 6.26 9.66 9.12
CA ARG A 6 7.61 9.45 9.69
C ARG A 6 7.61 8.44 10.83
N ARG A 7 6.56 8.43 11.66
CA ARG A 7 6.45 7.56 12.83
C ARG A 7 6.07 6.12 12.49
N LEU A 8 5.48 5.88 11.32
CA LEU A 8 5.15 4.53 10.86
C LEU A 8 6.42 3.72 10.59
N PRO A 9 6.65 2.59 11.30
CA PRO A 9 7.84 1.77 11.08
C PRO A 9 7.80 1.09 9.70
N TRP A 10 8.93 1.10 8.98
CA TRP A 10 9.05 0.36 7.72
C TRP A 10 8.78 -1.13 7.90
N ILE A 11 9.24 -1.69 9.03
CA ILE A 11 9.06 -3.11 9.35
C ILE A 11 7.58 -3.50 9.37
N VAL A 12 6.71 -2.66 9.96
CA VAL A 12 5.27 -2.93 10.05
C VAL A 12 4.63 -2.91 8.66
N LEU A 13 5.00 -1.93 7.82
CA LEU A 13 4.46 -1.83 6.47
C LEU A 13 4.92 -2.97 5.56
N ILE A 14 6.19 -3.37 5.66
CA ILE A 14 6.76 -4.47 4.89
C ILE A 14 6.11 -5.79 5.32
N PHE A 15 6.15 -6.12 6.60
CA PHE A 15 5.56 -7.37 7.09
C PHE A 15 4.05 -7.43 6.89
N GLY A 16 3.32 -6.34 7.14
CA GLY A 16 1.89 -6.26 6.88
C GLY A 16 1.56 -6.45 5.40
N SER A 17 2.37 -5.91 4.48
CA SER A 17 2.17 -6.13 3.04
C SER A 17 2.44 -7.57 2.64
N LEU A 18 3.49 -8.19 3.17
CA LEU A 18 3.85 -9.58 2.87
C LEU A 18 2.88 -10.60 3.48
N THR A 19 2.24 -10.29 4.60
CA THR A 19 1.37 -11.23 5.32
C THR A 19 -0.10 -11.02 5.04
N LEU A 20 -0.58 -9.78 5.14
CA LEU A 20 -1.99 -9.44 4.96
C LEU A 20 -2.28 -8.83 3.59
N GLY A 21 -1.29 -8.18 2.97
CA GLY A 21 -1.53 -7.45 1.72
C GLY A 21 -1.53 -8.33 0.46
N LEU A 22 -0.66 -9.33 0.44
CA LEU A 22 -0.43 -10.18 -0.72
C LEU A 22 -0.93 -11.62 -0.54
N ALA A 23 -1.43 -11.96 0.65
CA ALA A 23 -2.05 -13.25 0.86
C ALA A 23 -3.41 -13.32 0.16
N PRO A 24 -3.84 -14.52 -0.28
CA PRO A 24 -3.03 -15.69 -0.61
C PRO A 24 -2.21 -15.47 -1.89
N PHE A 25 -0.95 -15.91 -1.92
CA PHE A 25 -0.08 -15.74 -3.08
C PHE A 25 -0.41 -16.69 -4.26
N PHE A 26 -1.22 -17.73 -4.02
CA PHE A 26 -1.67 -18.73 -5.00
C PHE A 26 -3.15 -19.05 -4.79
N PRO A 27 -3.94 -19.28 -5.86
CA PRO A 27 -3.59 -19.19 -7.28
C PRO A 27 -3.52 -17.75 -7.82
N GLN A 28 -4.26 -16.80 -7.21
CA GLN A 28 -4.19 -15.37 -7.50
C GLN A 28 -4.40 -14.57 -6.19
N PRO A 29 -3.71 -13.44 -5.97
CA PRO A 29 -3.96 -12.64 -4.78
C PRO A 29 -5.36 -12.04 -4.79
N HIS A 30 -6.03 -12.12 -3.63
CA HIS A 30 -7.38 -11.57 -3.44
C HIS A 30 -7.47 -10.10 -3.87
N LEU A 31 -6.41 -9.32 -3.61
CA LEU A 31 -6.33 -7.92 -4.03
C LEU A 31 -6.58 -7.74 -5.54
N PHE A 32 -5.98 -8.58 -6.40
CA PHE A 32 -6.15 -8.48 -7.85
C PHE A 32 -7.56 -8.89 -8.27
N GLU A 33 -8.10 -9.95 -7.69
CA GLU A 33 -9.48 -10.39 -7.94
C GLU A 33 -10.47 -9.29 -7.58
N LYS A 34 -10.35 -8.68 -6.39
CA LYS A 34 -11.25 -7.63 -5.95
C LYS A 34 -11.10 -6.34 -6.75
N VAL A 35 -9.89 -5.96 -7.15
CA VAL A 35 -9.68 -4.81 -8.04
C VAL A 35 -10.33 -5.06 -9.40
N HIS A 36 -10.23 -6.26 -9.95
CA HIS A 36 -10.88 -6.61 -11.21
C HIS A 36 -12.42 -6.57 -11.09
N MET A 37 -12.97 -7.14 -10.02
CA MET A 37 -14.40 -7.04 -9.71
C MET A 37 -14.85 -5.58 -9.53
N LEU A 38 -14.02 -4.72 -8.93
CA LEU A 38 -14.31 -3.30 -8.75
C LEU A 38 -14.38 -2.58 -10.11
N ILE A 39 -13.42 -2.83 -11.00
CA ILE A 39 -13.36 -2.23 -12.35
C ILE A 39 -14.54 -2.68 -13.20
N ASN A 40 -14.96 -3.95 -13.08
CA ASN A 40 -16.08 -4.50 -13.83
C ASN A 40 -17.45 -4.20 -13.22
N GLY A 41 -17.51 -3.53 -12.06
CA GLY A 41 -18.77 -3.24 -11.36
C GLY A 41 -19.43 -4.47 -10.71
N GLU A 42 -18.70 -5.56 -10.55
CA GLU A 42 -19.17 -6.82 -9.95
C GLU A 42 -18.99 -6.84 -8.42
N LEU A 43 -18.23 -5.89 -7.86
CA LEU A 43 -18.01 -5.73 -6.43
C LEU A 43 -19.28 -5.21 -5.73
N SER A 44 -20.16 -6.13 -5.38
CA SER A 44 -21.50 -5.82 -4.86
C SER A 44 -21.70 -6.19 -3.39
N ARG A 45 -20.86 -7.08 -2.84
CA ARG A 45 -20.97 -7.53 -1.45
C ARG A 45 -20.07 -6.71 -0.55
N GLY A 46 -20.58 -6.30 0.61
CA GLY A 46 -19.80 -5.56 1.61
C GLY A 46 -18.52 -6.30 2.07
N ILE A 47 -18.55 -7.63 2.09
CA ILE A 47 -17.38 -8.47 2.39
C ILE A 47 -16.25 -8.27 1.36
N ASP A 48 -16.58 -8.04 0.09
CA ASP A 48 -15.56 -7.88 -0.95
C ASP A 48 -14.88 -6.50 -0.88
N PHE A 49 -15.62 -5.47 -0.45
CA PHE A 49 -15.03 -4.16 -0.12
C PHE A 49 -14.12 -4.24 1.11
N PHE A 50 -14.53 -4.99 2.14
CA PHE A 50 -13.70 -5.22 3.31
C PHE A 50 -12.42 -5.98 2.93
N ASP A 51 -12.53 -7.01 2.10
CA ASP A 51 -11.41 -7.80 1.62
C ASP A 51 -10.41 -6.95 0.81
N LEU A 52 -10.92 -6.11 -0.10
CA LEU A 52 -10.12 -5.15 -0.86
C LEU A 52 -9.39 -4.17 0.05
N PHE A 53 -10.08 -3.61 1.06
CA PHE A 53 -9.48 -2.66 1.99
C PHE A 53 -8.42 -3.32 2.87
N LEU A 54 -8.72 -4.50 3.42
CA LEU A 54 -7.82 -5.26 4.29
C LEU A 54 -6.51 -5.60 3.57
N HIS A 55 -6.60 -6.12 2.35
CA HIS A 55 -5.43 -6.50 1.56
C HIS A 55 -4.75 -5.28 0.91
N GLY A 56 -5.50 -4.22 0.58
CA GLY A 56 -4.97 -3.02 -0.07
C GLY A 56 -4.24 -2.06 0.89
N LEU A 57 -4.59 -2.06 2.17
CA LEU A 57 -4.14 -1.03 3.12
C LEU A 57 -2.62 -1.01 3.30
N PHE A 58 -2.00 -2.16 3.62
CA PHE A 58 -0.57 -2.21 3.89
C PHE A 58 0.29 -1.94 2.64
N PRO A 59 0.05 -2.58 1.47
CA PRO A 59 0.77 -2.28 0.25
C PRO A 59 0.63 -0.81 -0.19
N PHE A 60 -0.58 -0.25 -0.07
CA PHE A 60 -0.82 1.15 -0.41
C PHE A 60 0.00 2.11 0.47
N LEU A 61 -0.04 1.91 1.79
CA LEU A 61 0.74 2.72 2.74
C LEU A 61 2.25 2.57 2.54
N LEU A 62 2.72 1.37 2.21
CA LEU A 62 4.13 1.11 1.91
C LEU A 62 4.59 1.90 0.68
N ILE A 63 3.83 1.85 -0.42
CA ILE A 63 4.12 2.59 -1.66
C ILE A 63 4.08 4.10 -1.39
N LEU A 64 3.05 4.58 -0.70
CA LEU A 64 2.91 6.00 -0.36
C LEU A 64 4.11 6.49 0.45
N LYS A 65 4.54 5.74 1.47
CA LYS A 65 5.72 6.09 2.28
C LYS A 65 7.00 6.08 1.44
N ALA A 66 7.17 5.11 0.54
CA ALA A 66 8.31 5.02 -0.37
C ALA A 66 8.41 6.24 -1.30
N VAL A 67 7.31 6.60 -1.96
CA VAL A 67 7.25 7.77 -2.85
C VAL A 67 7.56 9.05 -2.08
N LEU A 68 6.91 9.27 -0.93
CA LEU A 68 7.15 10.46 -0.11
C LEU A 68 8.59 10.55 0.42
N SER A 69 9.19 9.41 0.77
CA SER A 69 10.59 9.34 1.23
C SER A 69 11.56 9.66 0.09
N LEU A 70 11.29 9.14 -1.11
CA LEU A 70 12.09 9.39 -2.30
C LEU A 70 12.01 10.86 -2.73
N SER A 71 10.80 11.43 -2.76
CA SER A 71 10.59 12.86 -3.04
C SER A 71 11.32 13.75 -2.01
N TYR A 72 11.25 13.39 -0.73
CA TYR A 72 11.96 14.13 0.33
C TYR A 72 13.48 14.07 0.17
N TYR A 73 14.02 12.88 -0.14
CA TYR A 73 15.44 12.70 -0.39
C TYR A 73 15.94 13.54 -1.57
N HIS A 74 15.20 13.53 -2.69
CA HIS A 74 15.56 14.33 -3.87
C HIS A 74 15.51 15.84 -3.60
N ALA A 75 14.49 16.33 -2.89
CA ALA A 75 14.38 17.75 -2.54
C ALA A 75 15.56 18.21 -1.68
N ASN A 76 15.94 17.44 -0.66
CA ASN A 76 17.05 17.80 0.23
C ASN A 76 18.42 17.66 -0.44
N LYS A 77 18.62 16.65 -1.30
CA LYS A 77 19.87 16.48 -2.04
C LYS A 77 20.16 17.66 -2.98
N SER A 78 19.12 18.22 -3.60
CA SER A 78 19.23 19.43 -4.44
C SER A 78 19.60 20.67 -3.62
N ALA A 79 19.04 20.80 -2.41
CA ALA A 79 19.34 21.92 -1.51
C ALA A 79 20.77 21.89 -0.95
N ASN A 80 21.30 20.71 -0.62
CA ASN A 80 22.65 20.54 -0.04
C ASN A 80 23.80 20.60 -1.07
N LYS A 81 23.48 20.71 -2.37
CA LYS A 81 24.47 20.79 -3.45
C LYS A 81 24.77 22.24 -3.88
N ARG A 82 24.04 23.22 -3.36
CA ARG A 82 24.33 24.67 -3.49
C ARG A 82 25.06 25.15 -2.25
#